data_AF-A0A8X6VC71-F1
#
_entry.id   AF-A0A8X6VC71-F1
#
_cell.length_a   1.000
_cell.length_b   1.000
_cell.length_c   1.000
_cell.angle_alpha   90.00
_cell.angle_beta   90.00
_cell.angle_gamma   90.00
#
_symmetry.space_group_name_H-M   'P 1'
#
loop_
_entity.id
_entity.type
_entity.pdbx_description
1 polymer ?
#
loop_
_entity_poly.entity_id
_entity_poly.type
_entity_poly.pdbx_seq_one_letter_code
_entity_poly.pdbx_strand_id
1 'polypeptide(L)'
;MAVTDRSCISRTAAQHIESVTHHSVSVCTIRHRLQRSGLSARRLLLGLPLTQNHRCLRRQYCDERRMWAAEWNKFVFTDESRIFLQHHDGWI
;
A
#
# COMPACT_ATOMS: atom_id res chain seq x y z
N MET A 1 -6.20 -12.22 7.23
CA MET A 1 -7.39 -11.52 6.68
C MET A 1 -7.30 -10.05 7.08
N ALA A 2 -6.71 -9.19 6.25
CA ALA A 2 -6.71 -7.75 6.52
C ALA A 2 -8.04 -7.17 6.02
N VAL A 3 -8.99 -6.96 6.95
CA VAL A 3 -10.28 -6.34 6.65
C VAL A 3 -10.03 -4.96 6.05
N THR A 4 -10.54 -4.73 4.85
CA THR A 4 -10.32 -3.51 4.08
C THR A 4 -11.22 -2.40 4.62
N ASP A 5 -10.79 -1.68 5.66
CA ASP A 5 -11.60 -0.60 6.22
C ASP A 5 -11.48 0.69 5.38
N ARG A 6 -12.31 0.81 4.35
CA ARG A 6 -12.44 2.04 3.52
C ARG A 6 -13.00 3.24 4.31
N SER A 7 -13.51 3.01 5.52
CA SER A 7 -14.06 4.06 6.38
C SER A 7 -13.08 4.59 7.42
N CYS A 8 -11.84 4.06 7.49
CA CYS A 8 -10.85 4.46 8.47
C CYS A 8 -10.56 5.97 8.44
N ILE A 9 -10.32 6.53 7.25
CA ILE A 9 -10.05 7.97 7.07
C ILE A 9 -11.24 8.81 7.54
N SER A 10 -12.46 8.41 7.16
CA SER A 10 -13.66 9.14 7.55
C SER A 10 -13.94 9.08 9.05
N ARG A 11 -13.60 7.96 9.70
CA ARG A 11 -13.75 7.78 11.15
C ARG A 11 -12.72 8.60 11.93
N THR A 12 -11.45 8.54 11.53
CA THR A 12 -10.38 9.36 12.13
C THR A 12 -10.67 10.85 11.97
N ALA A 13 -11.14 11.27 10.80
CA ALA A 13 -11.53 12.66 10.58
C ALA A 13 -12.74 13.10 11.41
N ALA A 14 -13.76 12.25 11.56
CA ALA A 14 -14.90 12.52 12.45
C ALA A 14 -14.44 12.70 13.91
N GLN A 15 -13.60 11.79 14.42
CA GLN A 15 -13.02 11.87 15.77
C GLN A 15 -12.20 13.14 15.98
N HIS A 16 -11.39 13.51 14.98
CA HIS A 16 -10.58 14.72 15.06
C HIS A 16 -11.45 15.99 15.07
N ILE A 17 -12.47 16.06 14.21
CA ILE A 17 -13.40 17.19 14.18
C ILE A 17 -14.14 17.31 15.51
N GLU A 18 -14.60 16.19 16.08
CA GLU A 18 -15.25 16.18 17.39
C GLU A 18 -14.30 16.66 18.50
N SER A 19 -13.03 16.28 18.46
CA SER A 19 -12.04 16.73 19.46
C SER A 19 -11.75 18.23 19.41
N VAL A 20 -11.83 18.84 18.23
CA VAL A 20 -11.48 20.26 18.01
C VAL A 20 -12.71 21.15 18.18
N THR A 21 -13.87 20.68 17.71
CA THR A 21 -15.09 21.49 17.64
C THR A 21 -16.10 21.15 18.74
N HIS A 22 -15.90 20.04 19.47
CA HIS A 22 -16.87 19.46 20.42
C HIS A 22 -18.23 19.11 19.78
N HIS A 23 -18.30 19.05 18.46
CA HIS A 23 -19.49 18.64 17.72
C HIS A 23 -19.25 17.28 17.06
N SER A 24 -20.16 16.34 17.31
CA SER A 24 -20.10 15.03 16.67
C SER A 24 -20.57 15.14 15.21
N VAL A 25 -19.81 14.51 14.31
CA VAL A 25 -20.15 14.46 12.88
C VAL A 25 -20.18 13.01 12.43
N SER A 26 -21.25 12.62 11.74
CA SER A 26 -21.38 11.27 11.20
C SER A 26 -20.26 10.96 10.20
N VAL A 27 -19.68 9.76 10.32
CA VAL A 27 -18.68 9.22 9.40
C VAL A 27 -19.19 9.25 7.94
N CYS A 28 -20.48 9.03 7.72
CA CYS A 28 -21.09 9.11 6.39
C CYS A 28 -21.05 10.53 5.82
N THR A 29 -21.31 11.54 6.65
CA THR A 29 -21.23 12.96 6.26
C THR A 29 -19.80 13.33 5.85
N ILE A 30 -18.81 12.90 6.64
CA ILE A 30 -17.39 13.10 6.30
C ILE A 30 -17.04 12.40 4.98
N ARG A 31 -17.43 11.13 4.81
CA ARG A 31 -17.16 10.37 3.59
C ARG A 31 -17.75 11.05 2.35
N HIS A 32 -19.01 11.49 2.41
CA HIS A 32 -19.66 12.17 1.29
C HIS A 32 -19.00 13.51 0.97
N ARG A 33 -18.57 14.29 1.99
CA ARG A 33 -17.84 15.54 1.78
C ARG A 33 -16.50 15.31 1.11
N LEU A 34 -15.73 14.32 1.56
CA LEU A 34 -14.45 13.93 0.94
C LEU A 34 -14.65 13.52 -0.52
N GLN A 35 -15.66 12.70 -0.81
CA GLN A 35 -15.97 12.29 -2.17
C GLN A 35 -16.36 13.49 -3.06
N ARG A 36 -17.18 14.41 -2.55
CA ARG A 36 -17.57 15.63 -3.27
C ARG A 36 -16.38 16.54 -3.59
N SER A 37 -15.34 16.54 -2.75
CA SER A 37 -14.09 17.25 -3.00
C SER A 37 -13.07 16.45 -3.80
N GLY A 38 -13.45 15.30 -4.38
CA GLY A 38 -12.56 14.45 -5.17
C GLY A 38 -11.59 13.58 -4.37
N LEU A 39 -11.76 13.49 -3.04
CA LEU A 39 -10.94 12.67 -2.17
C LEU A 39 -11.59 11.30 -1.94
N SER A 40 -10.82 10.24 -2.19
CA SER A 40 -11.26 8.86 -2.00
C SER A 40 -10.21 8.06 -1.23
N ALA A 41 -10.64 7.21 -0.30
CA ALA A 41 -9.74 6.25 0.33
C ALA A 41 -9.18 5.28 -0.72
N ARG A 42 -7.85 5.16 -0.81
CA ARG A 42 -7.19 4.15 -1.64
C ARG A 42 -6.71 3.00 -0.77
N ARG A 43 -6.80 1.78 -1.30
CA ARG A 43 -6.15 0.61 -0.70
C ARG A 43 -4.64 0.83 -0.84
N LEU A 44 -3.92 0.85 0.28
CA LEU A 44 -2.47 0.74 0.23
C LEU A 44 -2.14 -0.62 -0.41
N LEU A 45 -1.28 -0.63 -1.42
CA LEU A 45 -0.68 -1.87 -1.88
C LEU A 45 0.06 -2.46 -0.68
N LEU A 46 -0.37 -3.65 -0.25
CA LEU A 46 0.32 -4.43 0.78
C LEU A 46 1.66 -4.87 0.20
N GLY A 47 2.63 -3.98 0.23
CA GLY A 47 4.03 -4.29 -0.01
C GLY A 47 4.69 -4.72 1.30
N LEU A 48 5.73 -5.54 1.18
CA LEU A 48 6.65 -5.77 2.29
C LEU A 48 7.21 -4.39 2.74
N PRO A 49 7.07 -4.01 4.02
CA PRO A 49 7.57 -2.73 4.48
C PRO A 49 9.09 -2.70 4.33
N LEU A 50 9.58 -1.86 3.42
CA LEU A 50 11.01 -1.66 3.22
C LEU A 50 11.53 -0.66 4.26
N THR A 51 12.56 -1.08 5.01
CA THR A 51 13.37 -0.19 5.83
C THR A 51 14.04 0.87 4.96
N GLN A 52 14.46 1.99 5.56
CA GLN A 52 15.14 3.05 4.81
C GLN A 52 16.41 2.52 4.12
N ASN A 53 17.17 1.66 4.79
CA ASN A 53 18.37 1.06 4.22
C ASN A 53 18.05 0.20 2.99
N HIS A 54 17.01 -0.63 3.05
CA HIS A 54 16.58 -1.43 1.90
C HIS A 54 16.20 -0.55 0.70
N ARG A 55 15.57 0.61 0.92
CA ARG A 55 15.23 1.54 -0.17
C ARG A 55 16.48 2.11 -0.84
N CYS A 56 17.46 2.54 -0.05
CA CYS A 56 18.73 3.08 -0.57
C CYS A 56 19.47 2.02 -1.39
N LEU A 57 19.65 0.82 -0.84
CA LEU A 57 20.38 -0.27 -1.51
C LEU A 57 19.67 -0.72 -2.81
N ARG A 58 18.35 -0.87 -2.78
CA ARG A 58 17.59 -1.24 -3.99
C ARG A 58 17.70 -0.16 -5.07
N ARG A 59 17.62 1.11 -4.69
CA ARG A 59 17.79 2.22 -5.64
C ARG A 59 19.20 2.21 -6.25
N GLN A 60 20.24 2.12 -5.41
CA GLN A 60 21.62 2.05 -5.88
C GLN A 60 21.83 0.86 -6.84
N TYR A 61 21.32 -0.33 -6.49
CA TYR A 61 21.42 -1.52 -7.33
C TYR A 61 20.80 -1.31 -8.72
N CYS A 62 19.63 -0.67 -8.77
CA CYS A 62 18.96 -0.31 -10.04
C CYS A 62 19.72 0.76 -10.82
N ASP A 63 20.21 1.81 -10.15
CA ASP A 63 20.93 2.91 -10.79
C ASP A 63 22.24 2.40 -11.43
N GLU A 64 22.98 1.52 -10.75
CA GLU A 64 24.20 0.87 -11.27
C GLU A 64 23.96 0.02 -12.52
N ARG A 65 22.77 -0.56 -12.66
CA ARG A 65 22.40 -1.52 -13.72
C ARG A 65 21.40 -0.96 -14.70
N ARG A 66 21.17 0.36 -14.67
CA ARG A 66 20.12 1.02 -15.44
C ARG A 66 20.27 0.84 -16.96
N MET A 67 21.51 0.74 -17.44
CA MET A 67 21.83 0.58 -18.87
C MET A 67 22.17 -0.87 -19.25
N TRP A 68 22.00 -1.83 -18.33
CA TRP A 68 22.25 -3.22 -18.63
C TRP A 68 21.20 -3.76 -19.60
N ALA A 69 21.68 -4.42 -20.65
CA ALA A 69 20.85 -5.12 -21.63
C ALA A 69 21.41 -6.53 -21.84
N ALA A 70 22.54 -6.65 -22.54
CA ALA A 70 23.17 -7.94 -22.82
C ALA A 70 23.82 -8.57 -21.56
N GLU A 71 24.11 -7.76 -20.54
CA GLU A 71 24.68 -8.18 -19.27
C GLU A 71 23.76 -9.13 -18.51
N TRP A 72 22.44 -8.96 -18.64
CA TRP A 72 21.46 -9.83 -18.01
C TRP A 72 21.59 -11.29 -18.45
N ASN A 73 22.08 -11.54 -19.67
CA ASN A 73 22.28 -12.90 -20.19
C ASN A 73 23.34 -13.70 -19.44
N LYS A 74 24.16 -13.05 -18.60
CA LYS A 74 25.19 -13.70 -17.79
C LYS A 74 24.66 -14.19 -16.44
N PHE A 75 23.43 -13.80 -16.07
CA PHE A 75 22.85 -14.12 -14.78
C PHE A 75 21.84 -15.27 -14.91
N VAL A 76 21.98 -16.25 -14.01
CA VAL A 76 20.94 -17.25 -13.77
C VAL A 76 20.27 -16.87 -12.45
N PHE A 77 18.98 -16.58 -12.51
CA PHE A 77 18.18 -16.26 -11.33
C PHE A 77 17.63 -17.53 -10.69
N THR A 78 17.63 -17.55 -9.37
CA THR A 78 17.09 -18.66 -8.57
C THR A 78 16.17 -18.09 -7.50
N ASP A 79 15.02 -18.71 -7.29
CA ASP A 79 14.12 -18.42 -6.18
C ASP A 79 13.35 -19.70 -5.81
N GLU A 80 12.84 -19.77 -4.60
CA GLU A 80 11.99 -20.86 -4.14
C GLU A 80 10.54 -20.41 -4.10
N SER A 81 9.65 -21.19 -4.71
CA SER A 81 8.21 -20.96 -4.64
C SER A 81 7.52 -22.14 -3.96
N ARG A 82 6.45 -21.83 -3.23
CA ARG A 82 5.55 -22.84 -2.67
C ARG A 82 4.42 -23.08 -3.65
N ILE A 83 4.16 -24.34 -3.96
CA ILE A 83 3.05 -24.75 -4.82
C ILE A 83 2.00 -25.43 -3.95
N PHE A 84 0.79 -24.90 -3.93
CA PHE A 84 -0.33 -25.47 -3.18
C PHE A 84 -1.29 -26.19 -4.14
N LEU A 85 -1.68 -27.42 -3.77
CA LEU A 85 -2.50 -28.28 -4.64
C LEU A 85 -4.02 -28.02 -4.55
N GLN A 86 -4.47 -27.30 -3.52
CA GLN A 86 -5.91 -27.19 -3.20
C GLN A 86 -6.40 -25.77 -2.87
N HIS A 87 -5.50 -24.82 -2.63
CA HIS A 87 -5.85 -23.42 -2.39
C HIS A 87 -4.96 -22.50 -3.22
N HIS A 88 -5.57 -21.48 -3.83
CA HIS A 88 -4.81 -20.33 -4.31
C HIS A 88 -4.45 -19.46 -3.11
N ASP A 89 -3.16 -19.19 -2.96
CA ASP A 89 -2.61 -18.14 -2.12
C ASP A 89 -3.23 -16.85 -2.66
N GLY A 90 -4.19 -16.27 -1.95
CA GLY A 90 -5.06 -15.17 -2.43
C GLY A 90 -4.36 -13.83 -2.68
N TRP A 91 -3.28 -13.84 -3.45
CA TRP A 91 -2.40 -12.72 -3.79
C TRP A 91 -2.42 -12.37 -5.28
N ILE A 92 -3.44 -12.82 -6.03
CA ILE A 92 -3.75 -12.31 -7.38
C ILE A 92 -4.97 -11.39 -7.30
#